data_AF-A0A5C5YM50-F1
#
_entry.id   AF-A0A5C5YM50-F1
#
_cell.length_a   1.000
_cell.length_b   1.000
_cell.length_c   1.000
_cell.angle_alpha   90.00
_cell.angle_beta   90.00
_cell.angle_gamma   90.00
#
_symmetry.space_group_name_H-M   'P 1'
#
loop_
_entity.id
_entity.type
_entity.pdbx_description
1 polymer ?
#
loop_
_entity_poly.entity_id
_entity_poly.type
_entity_poly.pdbx_seq_one_letter_code
_entity_poly.pdbx_strand_id
1 'polypeptide(L)'
;MPYALAALMVLTFVSDSGAAGPEVEIRTAVIQHFGSLPDFRPTDLIRQQDLAAVISLLEKTDVPVDRFAALKSRIPADSSEIQRLNTDAKGRQFLRKVADVPKGYAGVEDLGSRPKGARDLRKLSNSPGGEEMIAYMTTTPGGAKLMAMTPQGKATDKPAGPRIYTPSDLYKAMIELSRADARAAQ
;
A
#
# COMPACT_ATOMS: atom_id res chain seq x y z
N MET A 1 30.78 -38.10 -10.14
CA MET A 1 30.85 -38.00 -11.62
C MET A 1 29.80 -38.94 -12.18
N PRO A 2 28.90 -38.55 -13.10
CA PRO A 2 29.14 -37.59 -14.17
C PRO A 2 28.20 -36.38 -14.22
N TYR A 3 28.72 -35.36 -14.92
CA TYR A 3 28.14 -34.08 -15.28
C TYR A 3 26.99 -34.22 -16.29
N ALA A 4 25.92 -33.43 -16.12
CA ALA A 4 24.98 -33.12 -17.19
C ALA A 4 25.24 -31.70 -17.70
N LEU A 5 25.46 -31.61 -19.01
CA LEU A 5 25.82 -30.42 -19.77
C LEU A 5 24.85 -29.26 -19.56
N ALA A 6 25.41 -28.10 -19.20
CA ALA A 6 24.75 -26.81 -19.35
C ALA A 6 24.77 -26.41 -20.83
N ALA A 7 23.60 -26.29 -21.44
CA ALA A 7 23.45 -25.65 -22.74
C ALA A 7 23.55 -24.13 -22.54
N LEU A 8 24.74 -23.59 -22.80
CA LEU A 8 25.02 -22.16 -22.79
C LEU A 8 24.48 -21.54 -24.08
N MET A 9 23.30 -20.94 -24.03
CA MET A 9 22.78 -20.12 -25.11
C MET A 9 23.31 -18.69 -24.92
N VAL A 10 24.33 -18.33 -25.69
CA VAL A 10 24.89 -16.97 -25.73
C VAL A 10 23.95 -16.09 -26.53
N LEU A 11 23.13 -15.28 -25.84
CA LEU A 11 22.53 -14.10 -26.46
C LEU A 11 23.54 -12.97 -26.39
N THR A 12 24.11 -12.61 -27.53
CA THR A 12 24.85 -11.35 -27.69
C THR A 12 23.85 -10.20 -27.65
N PHE A 13 23.61 -9.66 -26.46
CA PHE A 13 23.04 -8.32 -26.34
C PHE A 13 24.18 -7.32 -26.58
N VAL A 14 24.00 -6.51 -27.63
CA VAL A 14 24.68 -5.23 -27.75
C VAL A 14 24.49 -4.49 -26.44
N SER A 15 25.59 -4.26 -25.71
CA SER A 15 25.61 -3.37 -24.57
C SER A 15 25.41 -1.95 -25.07
N ASP A 16 24.15 -1.58 -25.27
CA ASP A 16 23.79 -0.19 -25.00
C ASP A 16 23.85 -0.07 -23.47
N SER A 17 24.77 0.74 -22.97
CA SER A 17 24.85 1.15 -21.57
C SER A 17 23.66 2.06 -21.23
N GLY A 18 22.45 1.55 -21.45
CA GLY A 18 21.18 2.21 -21.13
C GLY A 18 20.85 1.95 -19.69
N ALA A 19 21.14 2.93 -18.83
CA ALA A 19 20.83 2.89 -17.40
C ALA A 19 19.40 2.37 -17.16
N ALA A 20 19.24 1.43 -16.24
CA ALA A 20 17.94 1.00 -15.76
C ALA A 20 17.18 2.25 -15.31
N GLY A 21 16.19 2.68 -16.09
CA GLY A 21 15.46 3.92 -15.79
C GLY A 21 14.80 3.83 -14.41
N PRO A 22 14.41 4.97 -13.81
CA PRO A 22 13.83 5.01 -12.46
C PRO A 22 12.68 4.03 -12.24
N GLU A 23 11.91 3.73 -13.28
CA GLU A 23 10.81 2.75 -13.23
C GLU A 23 11.28 1.32 -12.91
N VAL A 24 12.41 0.87 -13.46
CA VAL A 24 12.97 -0.46 -13.22
C VAL A 24 13.52 -0.56 -11.80
N GLU A 25 14.22 0.46 -11.34
CA GLU A 25 14.78 0.52 -9.98
C GLU A 25 13.66 0.55 -8.92
N ILE A 26 12.65 1.41 -9.10
CA ILE A 26 11.49 1.49 -8.20
C ILE A 26 10.75 0.15 -8.14
N ARG A 27 10.54 -0.50 -9.29
CA ARG A 27 9.90 -1.82 -9.33
C ARG A 27 10.73 -2.85 -8.56
N THR A 28 12.04 -2.87 -8.79
CA THR A 28 12.96 -3.83 -8.17
C THR A 28 12.99 -3.66 -6.65
N ALA A 29 13.10 -2.42 -6.16
CA ALA A 29 13.07 -2.12 -4.73
C ALA A 29 11.75 -2.54 -4.06
N VAL A 30 10.60 -2.26 -4.69
CA VAL A 30 9.28 -2.68 -4.19
C VAL A 30 9.18 -4.21 -4.14
N ILE A 31 9.53 -4.91 -5.22
CA ILE A 31 9.49 -6.38 -5.25
C ILE A 31 10.44 -6.99 -4.21
N GLN A 32 11.66 -6.45 -4.08
CA GLN A 32 12.65 -6.94 -3.13
C GLN A 32 12.18 -6.78 -1.68
N HIS A 33 11.64 -5.62 -1.31
CA HIS A 33 11.13 -5.38 0.04
C HIS A 33 9.96 -6.31 0.37
N PHE A 34 8.88 -6.25 -0.41
CA PHE A 34 7.66 -6.99 -0.09
C PHE A 34 7.79 -8.51 -0.32
N GLY A 35 8.68 -8.93 -1.24
CA GLY A 35 9.02 -10.35 -1.43
C GLY A 35 9.83 -10.96 -0.28
N SER A 36 10.48 -10.13 0.54
CA SER A 36 11.20 -10.59 1.73
C SER A 36 10.30 -10.79 2.96
N LEU A 37 9.08 -10.26 2.93
CA LEU A 37 8.15 -10.34 4.06
C LEU A 37 7.44 -11.70 4.09
N PRO A 38 7.48 -12.43 5.22
CA PRO A 38 6.81 -13.72 5.33
C PRO A 38 5.29 -13.58 5.21
N ASP A 39 4.65 -14.51 4.51
CA ASP A 39 3.20 -14.57 4.28
C ASP A 39 2.56 -13.32 3.66
N PHE A 40 3.37 -12.48 3.01
CA PHE A 40 2.93 -11.24 2.38
C PHE A 40 2.05 -11.50 1.14
N ARG A 41 1.00 -10.69 0.98
CA ARG A 41 0.13 -10.71 -0.22
C ARG A 41 0.12 -9.34 -0.90
N PRO A 42 0.00 -9.28 -2.24
CA PRO A 42 -0.05 -8.00 -2.97
C PRO A 42 -1.15 -7.04 -2.54
N THR A 43 -2.22 -7.55 -1.91
CA THR A 43 -3.33 -6.75 -1.39
C THR A 43 -3.14 -6.36 0.07
N ASP A 44 -2.10 -6.83 0.76
CA ASP A 44 -1.90 -6.50 2.17
C ASP A 44 -1.63 -5.00 2.36
N LEU A 45 -2.12 -4.51 3.50
CA LEU A 45 -1.95 -3.12 3.90
C LEU A 45 -0.48 -2.84 4.26
N ILE A 46 0.12 -1.86 3.59
CA ILE A 46 1.47 -1.39 3.86
C ILE A 46 1.48 -0.42 5.05
N ARG A 47 2.66 -0.25 5.65
CA ARG A 47 2.96 0.66 6.76
C ARG A 47 3.94 1.75 6.35
N GLN A 48 4.06 2.79 7.17
CA GLN A 48 5.01 3.87 6.89
C GLN A 48 6.47 3.39 6.91
N GLN A 49 6.77 2.37 7.72
CA GLN A 49 8.07 1.70 7.73
C GLN A 49 8.41 0.96 6.41
N ASP A 50 7.39 0.51 5.66
CA ASP A 50 7.63 -0.16 4.37
C ASP A 50 8.10 0.84 3.32
N LEU A 51 7.54 2.05 3.32
CA LEU A 51 8.03 3.15 2.48
C LEU A 51 9.50 3.46 2.80
N ALA A 52 9.87 3.54 4.09
CA ALA A 52 11.24 3.81 4.50
C ALA A 52 12.19 2.71 4.01
N ALA A 53 11.81 1.43 4.14
CA ALA A 53 12.63 0.31 3.66
C ALA A 53 12.81 0.32 2.14
N VAL A 54 11.76 0.63 1.37
CA VAL A 54 11.85 0.78 -0.08
C VAL A 54 12.75 1.96 -0.46
N ILE A 55 12.66 3.10 0.24
CA ILE A 55 13.55 4.25 0.04
C ILE A 55 15.01 3.85 0.28
N SER A 56 15.33 3.14 1.36
CA SER A 56 16.69 2.68 1.66
C SER A 56 17.26 1.70 0.63
N LEU A 57 16.41 0.96 -0.08
CA LEU A 57 16.86 0.14 -1.22
C LEU A 57 17.23 1.02 -2.42
N LEU A 58 16.47 2.09 -2.67
CA LEU A 58 16.69 3.03 -3.77
C LEU A 58 17.86 4.00 -3.53
N GLU A 59 18.26 4.25 -2.29
CA GLU A 59 19.45 5.06 -1.96
C GLU A 59 20.74 4.52 -2.60
N LYS A 60 20.76 3.25 -3.04
CA LYS A 60 21.88 2.60 -3.73
C LYS A 60 21.85 2.76 -5.25
N THR A 61 20.91 3.56 -5.75
CA THR A 61 20.63 3.75 -7.19
C THR A 61 20.72 5.24 -7.54
N ASP A 62 20.61 5.56 -8.83
CA ASP A 62 20.55 6.95 -9.30
C ASP A 62 19.15 7.59 -9.18
N VAL A 63 18.18 6.90 -8.57
CA VAL A 63 16.83 7.46 -8.37
C VAL A 63 16.89 8.51 -7.25
N PRO A 64 16.47 9.76 -7.48
CA PRO A 64 16.45 10.77 -6.41
C PRO A 64 15.33 10.45 -5.41
N VAL A 65 15.71 10.00 -4.22
CA VAL A 65 14.80 9.41 -3.23
C VAL A 65 14.11 10.44 -2.32
N ASP A 66 14.70 11.62 -2.11
CA ASP A 66 14.22 12.62 -1.15
C ASP A 66 12.75 13.00 -1.36
N ARG A 67 12.31 13.03 -2.63
CA ARG A 67 10.92 13.31 -3.03
C ARG A 67 9.90 12.31 -2.48
N PHE A 68 10.31 11.06 -2.26
CA PHE A 68 9.39 10.01 -1.81
C PHE A 68 9.00 10.17 -0.33
N ALA A 69 9.73 10.97 0.44
CA ALA A 69 9.33 11.30 1.82
C ALA A 69 7.92 11.92 1.91
N ALA A 70 7.50 12.67 0.87
CA ALA A 70 6.17 13.26 0.79
C ALA A 70 5.04 12.21 0.77
N LEU A 71 5.32 10.99 0.30
CA LEU A 71 4.35 9.90 0.24
C LEU A 71 3.95 9.38 1.62
N LYS A 72 4.76 9.61 2.67
CA LYS A 72 4.49 9.12 4.03
C LYS A 72 3.11 9.55 4.55
N SER A 73 2.71 10.79 4.27
CA SER A 73 1.40 11.33 4.69
C SER A 73 0.21 10.64 4.02
N ARG A 74 0.42 9.99 2.87
CA ARG A 74 -0.61 9.28 2.10
C ARG A 74 -0.82 7.85 2.59
N ILE A 75 0.11 7.30 3.38
CA ILE A 75 -0.01 5.97 4.01
C ILE A 75 -0.70 6.14 5.37
N PRO A 76 -1.68 5.27 5.73
CA PRO A 76 -2.30 5.31 7.05
C PRO A 76 -1.26 5.31 8.16
N ALA A 77 -1.39 6.26 9.09
CA ALA A 77 -0.46 6.40 10.21
C ALA A 77 -0.42 5.14 11.06
N ASP A 78 0.74 4.78 11.61
CA ASP A 78 0.90 3.55 12.40
C ASP A 78 0.00 3.52 13.66
N SER A 79 -0.42 4.70 14.16
CA SER A 79 -1.37 4.85 15.26
C SER A 79 -2.84 4.70 14.87
N SER A 80 -3.16 4.66 13.57
CA SER A 80 -4.53 4.52 13.07
C SER A 80 -5.15 3.17 13.43
N GLU A 81 -6.48 3.11 13.53
CA GLU A 81 -7.17 1.84 13.86
C GLU A 81 -6.99 0.78 12.76
N ILE A 82 -6.92 1.19 11.49
CA ILE A 82 -6.67 0.28 10.37
C ILE A 82 -5.29 -0.38 10.49
N GLN A 83 -4.25 0.37 10.91
CA GLN A 83 -2.93 -0.19 11.17
C GLN A 83 -2.89 -1.06 12.42
N ARG A 84 -3.65 -0.70 13.47
CA ARG A 84 -3.79 -1.57 14.65
C ARG A 84 -4.40 -2.93 14.30
N LEU A 85 -5.45 -2.98 13.47
CA LEU A 85 -5.98 -4.24 12.94
C LEU A 85 -4.93 -5.03 12.15
N ASN A 86 -4.06 -4.34 11.41
CA ASN A 86 -3.01 -4.97 10.62
C ASN A 86 -1.90 -5.63 11.48
N THR A 87 -1.89 -5.45 12.81
CA THR A 87 -0.86 -6.03 13.69
C THR A 87 -1.08 -7.50 14.02
N ASP A 88 -2.33 -7.95 14.17
CA ASP A 88 -2.66 -9.32 14.51
C ASP A 88 -3.22 -10.12 13.32
N ALA A 89 -3.17 -11.46 13.41
CA ALA A 89 -3.54 -12.34 12.31
C ALA A 89 -5.03 -12.24 11.92
N LYS A 90 -5.93 -12.02 12.89
CA LYS A 90 -7.38 -11.92 12.62
C LYS A 90 -7.71 -10.61 11.92
N GLY A 91 -7.16 -9.51 12.41
CA GLY A 91 -7.32 -8.20 11.79
C GLY A 91 -6.72 -8.17 10.38
N ARG A 92 -5.56 -8.79 10.14
CA ARG A 92 -5.02 -8.99 8.77
C ARG A 92 -5.95 -9.80 7.89
N GLN A 93 -6.52 -10.90 8.38
CA GLN A 93 -7.46 -11.70 7.60
C GLN A 93 -8.71 -10.90 7.24
N PHE A 94 -9.26 -10.13 8.17
CA PHE A 94 -10.37 -9.22 7.92
C PHE A 94 -10.02 -8.17 6.85
N LEU A 95 -8.85 -7.52 6.98
CA LEU A 95 -8.37 -6.53 6.00
C LEU A 95 -8.14 -7.13 4.61
N ARG A 96 -7.70 -8.39 4.52
CA ARG A 96 -7.55 -9.11 3.24
C ARG A 96 -8.90 -9.32 2.55
N LYS A 97 -9.96 -9.66 3.29
CA LYS A 97 -11.31 -9.76 2.72
C LYS A 97 -11.85 -8.40 2.30
N VAL A 98 -11.59 -7.36 3.09
CA VAL A 98 -11.97 -5.98 2.78
C VAL A 98 -11.23 -5.44 1.56
N ALA A 99 -10.06 -5.98 1.21
CA ALA A 99 -9.30 -5.57 0.02
C ALA A 99 -10.09 -5.75 -1.29
N ASP A 100 -10.98 -6.75 -1.34
CA ASP A 100 -11.81 -7.07 -2.51
C ASP A 100 -13.07 -6.18 -2.59
N VAL A 101 -13.32 -5.36 -1.57
CA VAL A 101 -14.47 -4.47 -1.47
C VAL A 101 -14.13 -3.11 -2.09
N PRO A 102 -14.95 -2.57 -3.02
CA PRO A 102 -14.76 -1.22 -3.53
C PRO A 102 -14.72 -0.18 -2.39
N LYS A 103 -13.61 0.57 -2.30
CA LYS A 103 -13.35 1.53 -1.20
C LYS A 103 -13.27 0.89 0.20
N GLY A 104 -13.04 -0.43 0.30
CA GLY A 104 -13.00 -1.16 1.56
C GLY A 104 -12.03 -0.57 2.59
N TYR A 105 -10.77 -0.37 2.22
CA TYR A 105 -9.78 0.25 3.12
C TYR A 105 -10.14 1.66 3.53
N ALA A 106 -10.63 2.48 2.59
CA ALA A 106 -11.08 3.83 2.92
C ALA A 106 -12.28 3.82 3.88
N GLY A 107 -13.20 2.86 3.73
CA GLY A 107 -14.32 2.67 4.65
C GLY A 107 -13.87 2.24 6.05
N VAL A 108 -12.88 1.34 6.14
CA VAL A 108 -12.28 0.95 7.42
C VAL A 108 -11.55 2.11 8.08
N GLU A 109 -10.75 2.87 7.33
CA GLU A 109 -10.06 4.06 7.83
C GLU A 109 -11.07 5.11 8.33
N ASP A 110 -12.09 5.43 7.53
CA ASP A 110 -13.15 6.38 7.90
C ASP A 110 -13.89 5.90 9.16
N LEU A 111 -14.34 4.65 9.20
CA LEU A 111 -15.02 4.10 10.37
C LEU A 111 -14.13 4.16 11.62
N GLY A 112 -12.85 3.79 11.49
CA GLY A 112 -11.89 3.81 12.59
C GLY A 112 -11.61 5.19 13.16
N SER A 113 -11.73 6.24 12.33
CA SER A 113 -11.52 7.62 12.75
C SER A 113 -12.63 8.17 13.68
N ARG A 114 -13.81 7.57 13.66
CA ARG A 114 -15.02 8.09 14.31
C ARG A 114 -15.05 7.80 15.82
N PRO A 115 -15.86 8.54 16.60
CA PRO A 115 -16.13 8.17 17.98
C PRO A 115 -16.66 6.73 18.06
N LYS A 116 -16.03 5.89 18.90
CA LYS A 116 -16.29 4.45 19.02
C LYS A 116 -15.89 3.59 17.81
N GLY A 117 -15.32 4.18 16.77
CA GLY A 117 -14.86 3.50 15.55
C GLY A 117 -13.93 2.32 15.81
N ALA A 118 -12.95 2.51 16.70
CA ALA A 118 -12.04 1.44 17.15
C ALA A 118 -12.78 0.20 17.68
N ARG A 119 -13.78 0.43 18.54
CA ARG A 119 -14.58 -0.63 19.15
C ARG A 119 -15.47 -1.29 18.11
N ASP A 120 -16.04 -0.51 17.20
CA ASP A 120 -16.96 -1.02 16.18
C ASP A 120 -16.18 -1.84 15.13
N LEU A 121 -15.00 -1.39 14.70
CA LEU A 121 -14.06 -2.16 13.88
C LEU A 121 -13.61 -3.46 14.57
N ARG A 122 -13.32 -3.40 15.87
CA ARG A 122 -12.98 -4.62 16.63
C ARG A 122 -14.14 -5.60 16.67
N LYS A 123 -15.39 -5.12 16.78
CA LYS A 123 -16.57 -5.99 16.69
C LYS A 123 -16.70 -6.60 15.31
N LEU A 124 -16.60 -5.79 14.25
CA LEU A 124 -16.72 -6.26 12.86
C LEU A 124 -15.65 -7.29 12.51
N SER A 125 -14.38 -7.00 12.80
CA SER A 125 -13.27 -7.94 12.54
C SER A 125 -13.37 -9.27 13.30
N ASN A 126 -14.13 -9.32 14.40
CA ASN A 126 -14.36 -10.55 15.17
C ASN A 126 -15.72 -11.21 14.90
N SER A 127 -16.57 -10.61 14.07
CA SER A 127 -17.91 -11.14 13.77
C SER A 127 -17.92 -11.83 12.42
N PRO A 128 -18.63 -12.97 12.26
CA PRO A 128 -18.99 -13.46 10.94
C PRO A 128 -19.77 -12.37 10.19
N GLY A 129 -19.42 -12.08 8.94
CA GLY A 129 -20.13 -11.06 8.15
C GLY A 129 -19.58 -9.63 8.27
N GLY A 130 -18.45 -9.44 8.97
CA GLY A 130 -17.93 -8.10 9.26
C GLY A 130 -17.52 -7.33 8.00
N GLU A 131 -16.90 -8.02 7.05
CA GLU A 131 -16.47 -7.49 5.76
C GLU A 131 -17.66 -7.06 4.88
N GLU A 132 -18.77 -7.79 4.94
CA GLU A 132 -20.02 -7.49 4.25
C GLU A 132 -20.65 -6.22 4.80
N MET A 133 -20.51 -5.94 6.10
CA MET A 133 -20.93 -4.67 6.66
C MET A 133 -20.08 -3.51 6.12
N ILE A 134 -18.74 -3.69 6.00
CA ILE A 134 -17.89 -2.70 5.33
C ILE A 134 -18.34 -2.49 3.87
N ALA A 135 -18.62 -3.58 3.16
CA ALA A 135 -19.13 -3.51 1.79
C ALA A 135 -20.44 -2.74 1.72
N TYR A 136 -21.42 -3.07 2.57
CA TYR A 136 -22.68 -2.35 2.65
C TYR A 136 -22.47 -0.84 2.88
N MET A 137 -21.62 -0.47 3.85
CA MET A 137 -21.35 0.92 4.20
C MET A 137 -20.67 1.71 3.09
N THR A 138 -19.84 1.06 2.27
CA THR A 138 -19.02 1.72 1.23
C THR A 138 -19.63 1.71 -0.16
N THR A 139 -20.52 0.76 -0.45
CA THR A 139 -21.04 0.52 -1.81
C THR A 139 -22.52 0.86 -1.98
N THR A 140 -23.30 0.94 -0.89
CA THR A 140 -24.75 1.18 -0.99
C THR A 140 -25.12 2.61 -0.59
N PRO A 141 -26.18 3.20 -1.18
CA PRO A 141 -26.67 4.52 -0.76
C PRO A 141 -27.09 4.58 0.71
N GLY A 142 -27.72 3.51 1.22
CA GLY A 142 -28.16 3.41 2.61
C GLY A 142 -26.98 3.37 3.59
N GLY A 143 -25.97 2.57 3.27
CA GLY A 143 -24.72 2.50 4.03
C GLY A 143 -23.94 3.81 4.02
N ALA A 144 -23.83 4.46 2.87
CA ALA A 144 -23.18 5.77 2.76
C ALA A 144 -23.91 6.84 3.58
N LYS A 145 -25.25 6.83 3.60
CA LYS A 145 -26.06 7.73 4.43
C LYS A 145 -25.86 7.46 5.92
N LEU A 146 -25.83 6.19 6.34
CA LEU A 146 -25.53 5.82 7.73
C LEU A 146 -24.14 6.33 8.13
N MET A 147 -23.16 6.17 7.24
CA MET A 147 -21.82 6.71 7.46
C MET A 147 -21.86 8.23 7.57
N ALA A 148 -22.60 8.94 6.73
CA ALA A 148 -22.70 10.40 6.81
C ALA A 148 -23.38 10.91 8.11
N MET A 149 -24.28 10.12 8.70
CA MET A 149 -25.02 10.49 9.92
C MET A 149 -24.23 10.27 11.21
N THR A 150 -23.14 9.51 11.17
CA THR A 150 -22.31 9.28 12.36
C THR A 150 -21.40 10.49 12.58
N PRO A 151 -21.20 10.97 13.82
CA PRO A 151 -20.26 12.04 14.08
C PRO A 151 -18.88 11.72 13.50
N GLN A 152 -18.32 12.66 12.74
CA GLN A 152 -16.98 12.52 12.21
C GLN A 152 -15.95 12.54 13.34
N GLY A 153 -14.83 11.86 13.11
CA GLY A 153 -13.67 11.94 13.99
C GLY A 153 -13.06 13.34 14.02
N LYS A 154 -12.02 13.51 14.84
CA LYS A 154 -11.16 14.69 14.72
C LYS A 154 -10.64 14.75 13.28
N ALA A 155 -10.71 15.92 12.65
CA ALA A 155 -10.09 16.12 11.35
C ALA A 155 -8.60 15.80 11.46
N THR A 156 -8.17 14.74 10.79
CA THR A 156 -6.75 14.52 10.52
C THR A 156 -6.38 15.35 9.30
N ASP A 157 -5.15 15.83 9.24
CA ASP A 157 -4.64 16.50 8.05
C ASP A 157 -4.93 15.64 6.81
N LYS A 158 -5.66 16.22 5.86
CA LYS A 158 -6.03 15.52 4.64
C LYS A 158 -4.73 15.27 3.85
N PRO A 159 -4.45 14.03 3.43
CA PRO A 159 -3.24 13.76 2.65
C PRO A 159 -3.25 14.58 1.35
N ALA A 160 -2.07 15.03 0.92
CA ALA A 160 -1.87 15.84 -0.28
C ALA A 160 -2.11 15.07 -1.61
N GLY A 161 -2.69 13.87 -1.55
CA GLY A 161 -2.94 13.03 -2.71
C GLY A 161 -3.73 11.77 -2.35
N PRO A 162 -3.94 10.87 -3.34
CA PRO A 162 -4.63 9.61 -3.12
C PRO A 162 -3.98 8.78 -2.00
N ARG A 163 -4.81 8.16 -1.15
CA ARG A 163 -4.32 7.23 -0.13
C ARG A 163 -3.54 6.07 -0.75
N ILE A 164 -2.51 5.62 -0.04
CA ILE A 164 -1.66 4.49 -0.44
C ILE A 164 -1.90 3.38 0.58
N TYR A 165 -2.56 2.30 0.15
CA TYR A 165 -2.87 1.16 1.02
C TYR A 165 -2.01 -0.05 0.71
N THR A 166 -1.69 -0.29 -0.57
CA THR A 166 -1.03 -1.52 -1.04
C THR A 166 0.33 -1.24 -1.67
N PRO A 167 1.19 -2.26 -1.89
CA PRO A 167 2.41 -2.11 -2.67
C PRO A 167 2.16 -1.59 -4.09
N SER A 168 1.04 -2.00 -4.71
CA SER A 168 0.70 -1.51 -6.05
C SER A 168 0.41 -0.01 -6.01
N ASP A 169 -0.25 0.49 -4.96
CA ASP A 169 -0.50 1.93 -4.81
C ASP A 169 0.81 2.69 -4.59
N LEU A 170 1.71 2.12 -3.79
CA LEU A 170 3.03 2.70 -3.52
C LEU A 170 3.85 2.80 -4.80
N TYR A 171 3.97 1.69 -5.55
CA TYR A 171 4.66 1.67 -6.83
C TYR A 171 4.10 2.73 -7.78
N LYS A 172 2.78 2.79 -7.97
CA LYS A 172 2.13 3.80 -8.83
C LYS A 172 2.46 5.22 -8.38
N ALA A 173 2.36 5.51 -7.08
CA ALA A 173 2.66 6.84 -6.55
C ALA A 173 4.13 7.25 -6.73
N MET A 174 5.08 6.32 -6.61
CA MET A 174 6.50 6.58 -6.84
C MET A 174 6.81 6.82 -8.32
N ILE A 175 6.16 6.08 -9.23
CA ILE A 175 6.26 6.30 -10.68
C ILE A 175 5.68 7.66 -11.08
N GLU A 176 4.52 8.03 -10.53
CA GLU A 176 3.89 9.34 -10.79
C GLU A 176 4.81 10.50 -10.40
N LEU A 177 5.41 10.45 -9.19
CA LEU A 177 6.38 11.45 -8.75
C LEU A 177 7.62 11.48 -9.66
N SER A 178 8.14 10.32 -10.04
CA SER A 178 9.32 10.23 -10.90
C SER A 178 9.09 10.82 -12.30
N ARG A 179 7.88 10.68 -12.84
CA ARG A 179 7.48 11.24 -14.14
C ARG A 179 7.18 12.74 -14.07
N ALA A 180 6.64 13.22 -12.96
CA ALA A 180 6.38 14.65 -12.77
C ALA A 180 7.68 15.47 -12.85
N ASP A 181 8.75 14.98 -12.22
CA ASP A 181 10.05 15.65 -12.23
C ASP A 181 10.69 15.64 -13.63
N ALA A 182 10.60 14.50 -14.33
CA ALA A 182 11.11 14.40 -15.70
C ALA A 182 10.42 15.37 -16.68
N ARG A 183 9.16 15.74 -16.40
CA ARG A 183 8.44 16.77 -17.16
C ARG A 183 8.81 18.18 -16.74
N ALA A 184 9.07 18.41 -15.44
CA ALA A 184 9.46 19.72 -14.94
C ALA A 184 10.89 20.13 -15.35
N ALA A 185 11.73 19.16 -15.73
CA ALA A 185 13.10 19.38 -16.21
C ALA A 185 13.22 19.61 -17.73
N GLN A 186 12.10 19.56 -18.48
CA GLN A 186 12.02 19.82 -19.92
C GLN A 186 11.51 21.24 -20.18
#